data_AF-A0A7X5F5K1-F1
#
_entry.id   AF-A0A7X5F5K1-F1
#
_cell.length_a   1.000
_cell.length_b   1.000
_cell.length_c   1.000
_cell.angle_alpha   90.00
_cell.angle_beta   90.00
_cell.angle_gamma   90.00
#
_symmetry.space_group_name_H-M   'P 1'
#
loop_
_entity.id
_entity.type
_entity.pdbx_description
1 polymer ?
#
loop_
_entity_poly.entity_id
_entity_poly.type
_entity_poly.pdbx_seq_one_letter_code
_entity_poly.pdbx_strand_id
1 'polypeptide(L)'
;MASSAFSVHRPHAAAVPQAQPEVERVLVFDVDRLTCIEAEMSNVSQWGCRLTSDDAALLGKSIGIRVGDDPYLRAATVTSVTGTMAAVVFSAQSDAAASRRQEPRRPVSIPIVVTDREGSMRVSGRIVDASKSGCRISAPGLAKLPDEIVIRVLGMPRALVGKIMRREGDEAGVRLNWEAVRELASKTQKLARPPV
;
A
#
# COMPACT_ATOMS: atom_id res chain seq x y z
N MET A 1 11.91 18.29 74.33
CA MET A 1 12.84 17.25 73.87
C MET A 1 12.15 16.40 72.82
N ALA A 2 12.86 16.15 71.71
CA ALA A 2 12.60 15.17 70.62
C ALA A 2 11.26 15.24 69.85
N SER A 3 11.29 15.87 68.67
CA SER A 3 10.32 15.67 67.59
C SER A 3 11.07 14.97 66.44
N SER A 4 10.65 13.75 66.10
CA SER A 4 11.24 12.90 65.06
C SER A 4 10.55 13.15 63.72
N ALA A 5 11.23 13.84 62.81
CA ALA A 5 10.80 13.96 61.42
C ALA A 5 11.31 12.74 60.62
N PHE A 6 10.40 11.90 60.16
CA PHE A 6 10.67 10.85 59.18
C PHE A 6 10.93 11.49 57.80
N SER A 7 12.18 11.48 57.35
CA SER A 7 12.55 11.86 55.99
C SER A 7 12.53 10.61 55.10
N VAL A 8 11.52 10.49 54.24
CA VAL A 8 11.44 9.40 53.26
C VAL A 8 12.29 9.79 52.04
N HIS A 9 13.51 9.28 51.99
CA HIS A 9 14.33 9.34 50.78
C HIS A 9 13.65 8.52 49.68
N ARG A 10 13.10 9.21 48.67
CA ARG A 10 12.72 8.62 47.38
C ARG A 10 14.02 8.33 46.61
N PRO A 11 14.34 7.08 46.24
CA PRO A 11 15.45 6.85 45.34
C PRO A 11 15.09 7.41 43.96
N HIS A 12 15.98 8.25 43.45
CA HIS A 12 15.93 8.78 42.10
C HIS A 12 16.06 7.58 41.14
N ALA A 13 14.99 7.29 40.40
CA ALA A 13 14.98 6.22 39.41
C ALA A 13 16.08 6.49 38.39
N ALA A 14 17.01 5.54 38.27
CA ALA A 14 18.09 5.55 37.31
C ALA A 14 17.55 5.79 35.89
N ALA A 15 18.15 6.73 35.18
CA ALA A 15 17.88 6.98 33.77
C ALA A 15 18.10 5.68 32.99
N VAL A 16 17.04 5.18 32.37
CA VAL A 16 17.10 4.05 31.44
C VAL A 16 18.03 4.44 30.28
N PRO A 17 18.99 3.60 29.88
CA PRO A 17 19.85 3.91 28.74
C PRO A 17 18.98 4.16 27.52
N GLN A 18 19.15 5.32 26.87
CA GLN A 18 18.50 5.62 25.61
C GLN A 18 18.91 4.56 24.59
N ALA A 19 17.97 3.68 24.25
CA ALA A 19 18.13 2.73 23.16
C ALA A 19 18.55 3.51 21.92
N GLN A 20 19.67 3.09 21.32
CA GLN A 20 20.09 3.60 20.02
C GLN A 20 18.89 3.52 19.07
N PRO A 21 18.61 4.56 18.27
CA PRO A 21 17.50 4.48 17.32
C PRO A 21 17.80 3.32 16.38
N GLU A 22 16.99 2.27 16.41
CA GLU A 22 17.05 1.20 15.41
C GLU A 22 16.77 1.86 14.06
N VAL A 23 17.84 2.06 13.29
CA VAL A 23 17.77 2.57 11.94
C VAL A 23 17.53 1.38 11.04
N GLU A 24 16.35 1.32 10.44
CA GLU A 24 15.94 0.20 9.61
C GLU A 24 15.80 0.66 8.15
N ARG A 25 16.39 -0.09 7.22
CA ARG A 25 16.26 0.22 5.79
C ARG A 25 14.88 -0.17 5.31
N VAL A 26 14.23 0.77 4.63
CA VAL A 26 12.86 0.62 4.14
C VAL A 26 12.75 1.03 2.68
N LEU A 27 11.81 0.41 1.97
CA LEU A 27 11.39 0.87 0.66
C LEU A 27 10.10 1.69 0.83
N VAL A 28 10.14 2.94 0.37
CA VAL A 28 9.00 3.85 0.45
C VAL A 28 8.38 3.97 -0.94
N PHE A 29 7.13 3.55 -1.06
CA PHE A 29 6.32 3.68 -2.26
C PHE A 29 5.43 4.92 -2.15
N ASP A 30 5.67 5.91 -2.99
CA ASP A 30 4.80 7.06 -3.12
C ASP A 30 3.57 6.69 -3.96
N VAL A 31 2.39 6.75 -3.34
CA VAL A 31 1.11 6.38 -3.97
C VAL A 31 0.63 7.47 -4.91
N ASP A 32 0.96 8.74 -4.62
CA ASP A 32 0.52 9.88 -5.42
C ASP A 32 1.32 9.97 -6.73
N ARG A 33 2.62 9.62 -6.67
CA ARG A 33 3.56 9.73 -7.80
C ARG A 33 3.93 8.40 -8.46
N LEU A 34 3.56 7.28 -7.85
CA LEU A 34 3.93 5.92 -8.28
C LEU A 34 5.44 5.72 -8.40
N THR A 35 6.20 6.30 -7.47
CA THR A 35 7.67 6.18 -7.40
C THR A 35 8.10 5.41 -6.16
N CYS A 36 9.30 4.83 -6.19
CA CYS A 36 9.91 4.16 -5.05
C CYS A 36 11.20 4.88 -4.68
N ILE A 37 11.42 5.11 -3.39
CA ILE A 37 12.71 5.56 -2.87
C ILE A 37 13.18 4.61 -1.76
N GLU A 38 14.49 4.46 -1.63
CA GLU A 38 15.08 3.83 -0.45
C GLU A 38 15.25 4.88 0.65
N ALA A 39 14.93 4.49 1.88
CA ALA A 39 15.05 5.38 3.03
C ALA A 39 15.47 4.61 4.28
N GLU A 40 16.00 5.36 5.23
CA GLU A 40 16.29 4.90 6.58
C GLU A 40 15.18 5.34 7.53
N MET A 41 14.52 4.37 8.14
CA MET A 41 13.46 4.58 9.11
C MET A 41 14.07 4.65 10.51
N SER A 42 13.73 5.70 11.26
CA SER A 42 14.17 5.95 12.63
C SER A 42 13.03 6.53 13.46
N ASN A 43 13.22 6.64 14.78
CA ASN A 43 12.22 7.19 15.71
C ASN A 43 10.82 6.56 15.52
N VAL A 44 10.78 5.24 15.35
CA VAL A 44 9.54 4.50 15.13
C VAL A 44 8.73 4.48 16.43
N SER A 45 7.46 4.84 16.31
CA SER A 45 6.47 4.79 17.38
C SER A 45 5.18 4.17 16.85
N GLN A 46 4.20 3.93 17.71
CA GLN A 46 2.87 3.49 17.28
C GLN A 46 2.15 4.49 16.36
N TRP A 47 2.54 5.77 16.39
CA TRP A 47 1.88 6.85 15.65
C TRP A 47 2.57 7.19 14.33
N GLY A 48 3.84 6.84 14.18
CA GLY A 48 4.63 7.29 13.04
C GLY A 48 6.11 7.03 13.20
N CYS A 49 6.88 7.51 12.24
CA CYS A 49 8.32 7.41 12.23
C CYS A 49 8.94 8.61 11.49
N ARG A 50 10.26 8.60 11.40
CA ARG A 50 11.04 9.51 10.57
C ARG A 50 11.71 8.71 9.47
N LEU A 51 11.61 9.18 8.23
CA LEU A 51 12.33 8.66 7.09
C LEU A 51 13.48 9.60 6.74
N THR A 52 14.65 9.04 6.46
CA THR A 52 15.82 9.80 5.98
C THR A 52 16.25 9.25 4.63
N SER A 53 16.32 10.11 3.61
CA SER A 53 16.73 9.79 2.24
C SER A 53 17.12 11.07 1.52
N ASP A 54 18.09 11.00 0.61
CA ASP A 54 18.43 12.13 -0.27
C ASP A 54 17.24 12.53 -1.15
N ASP A 55 16.36 11.57 -1.45
CA ASP A 55 15.15 11.74 -2.24
C ASP A 55 13.90 12.01 -1.40
N ALA A 56 14.02 12.28 -0.09
CA ALA A 56 12.86 12.52 0.78
C ALA A 56 11.99 13.70 0.31
N ALA A 57 12.59 14.69 -0.34
CA ALA A 57 11.90 15.84 -0.95
C ALA A 57 10.99 15.47 -2.13
N LEU A 58 11.17 14.28 -2.72
CA LEU A 58 10.35 13.79 -3.83
C LEU A 58 9.04 13.16 -3.35
N LEU A 59 8.94 12.81 -2.08
CA LEU A 59 7.76 12.17 -1.51
C LEU A 59 6.53 13.08 -1.58
N GLY A 60 5.45 12.51 -2.10
CA GLY A 60 4.09 13.01 -2.01
C GLY A 60 3.51 12.85 -0.61
N LYS A 61 2.20 13.08 -0.50
CA LYS A 61 1.52 13.08 0.80
C LYS A 61 1.21 11.67 1.27
N SER A 62 0.81 10.81 0.34
CA SER A 62 0.36 9.43 0.62
C SER A 62 1.45 8.43 0.26
N ILE A 63 1.93 7.68 1.24
CA ILE A 63 3.02 6.72 1.04
C ILE A 63 2.70 5.35 1.64
N GLY A 64 3.34 4.32 1.11
CA GLY A 64 3.45 2.99 1.69
C GLY A 64 4.89 2.73 2.09
N ILE A 65 5.12 2.21 3.30
CA ILE A 65 6.46 1.87 3.80
C ILE A 65 6.55 0.35 3.88
N ARG A 66 7.54 -0.23 3.20
CA ARG A 66 7.89 -1.66 3.29
C ARG A 66 9.15 -1.79 4.12
N VAL A 67 9.05 -2.57 5.18
CA VAL A 67 10.15 -2.81 6.10
C VAL A 67 10.79 -4.16 5.75
N GLY A 68 12.08 -4.16 5.39
CA GLY A 68 12.77 -5.35 4.91
C GLY A 68 12.02 -6.06 3.76
N ASP A 69 11.80 -7.36 3.94
CA ASP A 69 11.10 -8.23 2.98
C ASP A 69 9.61 -8.43 3.29
N ASP A 70 9.01 -7.59 4.13
CA ASP A 70 7.58 -7.68 4.45
C ASP A 70 6.75 -7.62 3.14
N PRO A 71 5.87 -8.61 2.86
CA PRO A 71 5.03 -8.59 1.67
C PRO A 71 3.98 -7.46 1.68
N TYR A 72 3.82 -6.74 2.79
CA TYR A 72 2.84 -5.68 2.97
C TYR A 72 3.47 -4.30 3.13
N LEU A 73 2.78 -3.29 2.58
CA LEU A 73 3.09 -1.88 2.78
C LEU A 73 2.28 -1.34 3.97
N ARG A 74 2.96 -0.73 4.94
CA ARG A 74 2.33 0.05 6.00
C ARG A 74 1.94 1.42 5.44
N ALA A 75 0.65 1.74 5.48
CA ALA A 75 0.15 3.03 4.99
C ALA A 75 0.57 4.17 5.94
N ALA A 76 1.11 5.24 5.38
CA ALA A 76 1.52 6.40 6.13
C ALA A 76 1.28 7.69 5.33
N THR A 77 1.23 8.80 6.06
CA THR A 77 1.07 10.14 5.51
C THR A 77 2.30 10.95 5.87
N VAL A 78 2.95 11.56 4.87
CA VAL A 78 4.01 12.54 5.10
C VAL A 78 3.39 13.81 5.67
N THR A 79 3.82 14.22 6.87
CA THR A 79 3.33 15.41 7.56
C THR A 79 4.24 16.62 7.32
N SER A 80 5.53 16.38 7.15
CA SER A 80 6.49 17.41 6.77
C SER A 80 7.72 16.79 6.12
N VAL A 81 8.40 17.59 5.29
CA VAL A 81 9.71 17.27 4.74
C VAL A 81 10.65 18.44 5.03
N THR A 82 11.82 18.13 5.56
CA THR A 82 12.88 19.09 5.87
C THR A 82 14.21 18.52 5.37
N GLY A 83 14.69 19.03 4.24
CA GLY A 83 15.91 18.50 3.60
C GLY A 83 15.76 17.04 3.22
N THR A 84 16.64 16.19 3.76
CA THR A 84 16.66 14.74 3.52
C THR A 84 15.76 13.97 4.49
N MET A 85 14.94 14.65 5.29
CA MET A 85 14.16 14.04 6.35
C MET A 85 12.67 14.25 6.10
N ALA A 86 11.88 13.19 6.19
CA ALA A 86 10.42 13.25 6.16
C ALA A 86 9.85 12.74 7.49
N ALA A 87 8.96 13.54 8.10
CA ALA A 87 8.15 13.10 9.22
C ALA A 87 6.89 12.42 8.68
N VAL A 88 6.59 11.23 9.19
CA VAL A 88 5.47 10.42 8.71
C VAL A 88 4.63 9.93 9.86
N VAL A 89 3.32 9.99 9.67
CA VAL A 89 2.32 9.47 10.60
C VAL A 89 1.73 8.22 9.98
N PHE A 90 1.75 7.11 10.72
CA PHE A 90 1.07 5.90 10.29
C PHE A 90 -0.42 6.18 10.25
N SER A 91 -1.07 5.79 9.15
CA SER A 91 -2.52 5.84 9.11
C SER A 91 -3.03 4.87 10.17
N ALA A 92 -3.68 5.39 11.21
CA ALA A 92 -4.38 4.56 12.18
C ALA A 92 -5.22 3.57 11.37
N GLN A 93 -4.98 2.28 11.58
CA GLN A 93 -5.82 1.24 11.05
C GLN A 93 -7.16 1.48 11.71
N SER A 94 -8.05 2.25 11.06
CA SER A 94 -9.33 2.59 11.64
C SER A 94 -10.04 1.28 11.92
N ASP A 95 -10.33 1.04 13.19
CA ASP A 95 -11.32 0.08 13.61
C ASP A 95 -12.61 0.48 12.89
N ALA A 96 -12.87 -0.23 11.80
CA ALA A 96 -14.00 0.01 10.95
C ALA A 96 -15.25 -0.37 11.72
N ALA A 97 -15.88 0.63 12.31
CA ALA A 97 -17.25 0.55 12.81
C ALA A 97 -18.14 -0.10 11.73
N ALA A 98 -18.66 -1.29 12.07
CA ALA A 98 -19.79 -1.97 11.46
C ALA A 98 -19.86 -1.94 9.91
N SER A 99 -18.81 -2.38 9.24
CA SER A 99 -18.90 -2.74 7.81
C SER A 99 -19.39 -4.18 7.68
N ARG A 100 -20.53 -4.41 7.01
CA ARG A 100 -21.00 -5.75 6.61
C ARG A 100 -20.09 -6.45 5.58
N ARG A 101 -18.88 -5.94 5.36
CA ARG A 101 -17.88 -6.48 4.44
C ARG A 101 -16.69 -6.97 5.27
N GLN A 102 -16.30 -8.23 5.09
CA GLN A 102 -15.17 -8.86 5.77
C GLN A 102 -13.81 -8.25 5.39
N GLU A 103 -13.75 -7.34 4.42
CA GLU A 103 -12.49 -6.80 3.92
C GLU A 103 -12.52 -5.27 3.68
N PRO A 104 -11.57 -4.52 4.24
CA PRO A 104 -11.46 -3.07 4.02
C PRO A 104 -10.99 -2.77 2.58
N ARG A 105 -11.69 -1.85 1.90
CA ARG A 105 -11.29 -1.32 0.59
C ARG A 105 -10.49 -0.04 0.77
N ARG A 106 -9.38 0.09 0.04
CA ARG A 106 -8.54 1.30 0.02
C ARG A 106 -8.85 2.12 -1.24
N PRO A 107 -9.13 3.43 -1.13
CA PRO A 107 -9.26 4.30 -2.30
C PRO A 107 -7.90 4.40 -3.00
N VAL A 108 -7.89 4.27 -4.32
CA VAL A 108 -6.68 4.33 -5.15
C VAL A 108 -7.00 5.02 -6.48
N SER A 109 -5.98 5.45 -7.23
CA SER A 109 -6.16 6.00 -8.59
C SER A 109 -5.09 5.43 -9.51
N ILE A 110 -5.28 4.18 -9.96
CA ILE A 110 -4.26 3.43 -10.71
C ILE A 110 -4.69 3.30 -12.18
N PRO A 111 -3.89 3.75 -13.16
CA PRO A 111 -4.23 3.61 -14.58
C PRO A 111 -4.19 2.14 -15.01
N ILE A 112 -5.23 1.71 -15.72
CA ILE A 112 -5.39 0.34 -16.18
C ILE A 112 -5.86 0.27 -17.62
N VAL A 113 -5.61 -0.90 -18.20
CA VAL A 113 -6.20 -1.35 -19.46
C VAL A 113 -6.96 -2.63 -19.15
N VAL A 114 -8.25 -2.65 -19.47
CA VAL A 114 -9.12 -3.81 -19.33
C VAL A 114 -9.35 -4.42 -20.70
N THR A 115 -9.19 -5.73 -20.80
CA THR A 115 -9.50 -6.50 -22.00
C THR A 115 -10.41 -7.67 -21.68
N ASP A 116 -11.04 -8.25 -22.69
CA ASP A 116 -11.55 -9.61 -22.59
C ASP A 116 -10.37 -10.62 -22.50
N ARG A 117 -10.69 -11.92 -22.36
CA ARG A 117 -9.67 -12.98 -22.31
C ARG A 117 -8.93 -13.16 -23.63
N GLU A 118 -9.55 -12.82 -24.75
CA GLU A 118 -9.01 -13.02 -26.10
C GLU A 118 -8.12 -11.84 -26.57
N GLY A 119 -8.22 -10.69 -25.89
CA GLY A 119 -7.58 -9.43 -26.25
C GLY A 119 -8.31 -8.64 -27.35
N SER A 120 -9.51 -9.07 -27.76
CA SER A 120 -10.25 -8.51 -28.89
C SER A 120 -10.86 -7.14 -28.56
N MET A 121 -11.37 -6.98 -27.34
CA MET A 121 -11.85 -5.70 -26.83
C MET A 121 -10.87 -5.10 -25.82
N ARG A 122 -10.66 -3.79 -25.91
CA ARG A 122 -9.76 -3.04 -25.04
C ARG A 122 -10.39 -1.73 -24.60
N VAL A 123 -10.36 -1.49 -23.29
CA VAL A 123 -10.87 -0.27 -22.65
C VAL A 123 -9.80 0.25 -21.68
N SER A 124 -9.45 1.52 -21.78
CA SER A 124 -8.54 2.18 -20.84
C SER A 124 -9.33 2.86 -19.73
N GLY A 125 -8.85 2.78 -18.49
CA GLY A 125 -9.53 3.37 -17.34
C GLY A 125 -8.64 3.46 -16.10
N ARG A 126 -9.27 3.49 -14.93
CA ARG A 126 -8.59 3.52 -13.63
C ARG A 126 -9.21 2.57 -12.62
N ILE A 127 -8.40 2.02 -11.71
CA ILE A 127 -8.89 1.45 -10.45
C ILE A 127 -9.12 2.61 -9.49
N VAL A 128 -10.33 2.71 -8.94
CA VAL A 128 -10.77 3.77 -8.01
C VAL A 128 -10.85 3.29 -6.55
N ASP A 129 -11.05 1.97 -6.34
CA ASP A 129 -10.87 1.32 -5.04
C ASP A 129 -10.33 -0.10 -5.20
N ALA A 130 -9.60 -0.60 -4.20
CA ALA A 130 -9.07 -1.97 -4.20
C ALA A 130 -9.09 -2.63 -2.82
N SER A 131 -9.28 -3.95 -2.80
CA SER A 131 -9.05 -4.86 -1.66
C SER A 131 -8.35 -6.12 -2.15
N LYS A 132 -8.01 -7.09 -1.28
CA LYS A 132 -7.40 -8.34 -1.74
C LYS A 132 -8.39 -9.19 -2.53
N SER A 133 -9.70 -9.11 -2.28
CA SER A 133 -10.70 -9.90 -3.02
C SER A 133 -11.21 -9.23 -4.30
N GLY A 134 -10.99 -7.93 -4.49
CA GLY A 134 -11.65 -7.20 -5.56
C GLY A 134 -11.16 -5.78 -5.76
N CYS A 135 -11.67 -5.13 -6.80
CA CYS A 135 -11.43 -3.72 -7.04
C CYS A 135 -12.63 -3.08 -7.73
N ARG A 136 -12.74 -1.76 -7.65
CA ARG A 136 -13.66 -0.97 -8.47
C ARG A 136 -12.89 -0.27 -9.56
N ILE A 137 -13.38 -0.39 -10.79
CA ILE A 137 -12.79 0.22 -11.96
C ILE A 137 -13.74 1.28 -12.53
N SER A 138 -13.17 2.35 -13.08
CA SER A 138 -13.87 3.41 -13.79
C SER A 138 -13.27 3.52 -15.19
N ALA A 139 -14.08 3.29 -16.22
CA ALA A 139 -13.67 3.38 -17.61
C ALA A 139 -14.89 3.57 -18.54
N PRO A 140 -14.75 4.34 -19.63
CA PRO A 140 -15.81 4.46 -20.62
C PRO A 140 -15.95 3.15 -21.40
N GLY A 141 -17.18 2.62 -21.50
CA GLY A 141 -17.46 1.43 -22.33
C GLY A 141 -17.31 0.07 -21.62
N LEU A 142 -17.27 0.04 -20.29
CA LEU A 142 -17.29 -1.21 -19.49
C LEU A 142 -18.53 -2.07 -19.77
N ALA A 143 -19.63 -1.47 -20.25
CA ALA A 143 -20.84 -2.18 -20.65
C ALA A 143 -20.63 -3.16 -21.81
N LYS A 144 -19.61 -2.93 -22.66
CA LYS A 144 -19.30 -3.78 -23.82
C LYS A 144 -18.40 -4.96 -23.48
N LEU A 145 -17.75 -4.93 -22.32
CA LEU A 145 -16.86 -6.00 -21.89
C LEU A 145 -17.65 -7.19 -21.34
N PRO A 146 -17.20 -8.43 -21.61
CA PRO A 146 -17.76 -9.61 -20.99
C PRO A 146 -17.56 -9.60 -19.47
N ASP A 147 -18.25 -10.49 -18.76
CA ASP A 147 -18.12 -10.55 -17.31
C ASP A 147 -16.71 -10.96 -16.86
N GLU A 148 -16.05 -11.85 -17.60
CA GLU A 148 -14.66 -12.21 -17.33
C GLU A 148 -13.70 -11.29 -18.06
N ILE A 149 -12.84 -10.62 -17.30
CA ILE A 149 -11.95 -9.59 -17.82
C ILE A 149 -10.51 -9.83 -17.36
N VAL A 150 -9.58 -9.29 -18.14
CA VAL A 150 -8.16 -9.20 -17.83
C VAL A 150 -7.82 -7.73 -17.62
N ILE A 151 -7.27 -7.40 -16.46
CA ILE A 151 -6.88 -6.05 -16.07
C ILE A 151 -5.36 -5.96 -16.10
N ARG A 152 -4.81 -5.13 -16.97
CA ARG A 152 -3.39 -4.76 -16.97
C ARG A 152 -3.22 -3.44 -16.25
N VAL A 153 -2.45 -3.47 -15.18
CA VAL A 153 -2.01 -2.26 -14.49
C VAL A 153 -0.73 -1.77 -15.17
N LEU A 154 -0.71 -0.49 -15.55
CA LEU A 154 0.49 0.10 -16.16
C LEU A 154 1.64 0.06 -15.15
N GLY A 155 2.80 -0.46 -15.57
CA GLY A 155 3.96 -0.63 -14.69
C GLY A 155 3.99 -1.93 -13.89
N MET A 156 2.93 -2.76 -13.94
CA MET A 156 2.96 -4.09 -13.36
C MET A 156 3.26 -5.14 -14.44
N PRO A 157 4.22 -6.07 -14.20
CA PRO A 157 4.59 -7.08 -15.19
C PRO A 157 3.51 -8.16 -15.37
N ARG A 158 2.52 -8.23 -14.48
CA ARG A 158 1.49 -9.28 -14.47
C ARG A 158 0.10 -8.66 -14.58
N ALA A 159 -0.70 -9.24 -15.46
CA ALA A 159 -2.11 -8.91 -15.57
C ALA A 159 -2.91 -9.62 -14.46
N LEU A 160 -3.97 -8.97 -14.01
CA LEU A 160 -4.95 -9.50 -13.09
C LEU A 160 -6.12 -10.09 -13.87
N VAL A 161 -6.72 -11.17 -13.37
CA VAL A 161 -7.93 -11.77 -13.93
C VAL A 161 -9.04 -11.56 -12.93
N GLY A 162 -10.19 -11.09 -13.42
CA GLY A 162 -11.33 -10.83 -12.57
C GLY A 162 -12.66 -11.03 -13.26
N LYS A 163 -13.73 -11.06 -12.46
CA LYS A 163 -15.11 -11.10 -12.92
C LYS A 163 -15.83 -9.82 -12.50
N ILE A 164 -16.49 -9.16 -13.45
CA ILE A 164 -17.39 -8.05 -13.18
C ILE A 164 -18.60 -8.59 -12.42
N MET A 165 -18.81 -8.08 -11.22
CA MET A 165 -19.93 -8.45 -10.34
C MET A 165 -21.09 -7.47 -10.41
N ARG A 166 -20.80 -6.21 -10.77
CA ARG A 166 -21.77 -5.13 -10.95
C ARG A 166 -21.26 -4.10 -11.93
N ARG A 167 -22.16 -3.48 -12.69
CA ARG A 167 -21.90 -2.35 -13.59
C ARG A 167 -22.82 -1.19 -13.18
N GLU A 168 -22.29 0.01 -13.17
CA GLU A 168 -23.00 1.22 -12.78
C GLU A 168 -22.45 2.38 -13.60
N GLY A 169 -23.08 2.66 -14.75
CA GLY A 169 -22.55 3.62 -15.73
C GLY A 169 -21.17 3.21 -16.23
N ASP A 170 -20.21 4.12 -16.05
CA ASP A 170 -18.79 3.92 -16.39
C ASP A 170 -17.98 3.30 -15.24
N GLU A 171 -18.64 2.82 -14.17
CA GLU A 171 -17.98 2.07 -13.09
C GLU A 171 -18.37 0.59 -13.10
N ALA A 172 -17.43 -0.26 -12.69
CA ALA A 172 -17.71 -1.67 -12.44
C ALA A 172 -17.00 -2.17 -11.18
N GLY A 173 -17.72 -2.99 -10.40
CA GLY A 173 -17.14 -3.73 -9.30
C GLY A 173 -16.63 -5.08 -9.78
N VAL A 174 -15.37 -5.38 -9.53
CA VAL A 174 -14.67 -6.58 -10.01
C VAL A 174 -14.26 -7.44 -8.82
N ARG A 175 -14.50 -8.75 -8.91
CA ARG A 175 -13.91 -9.75 -8.03
C ARG A 175 -12.68 -10.35 -8.68
N LEU A 176 -11.55 -10.37 -7.98
CA LEU A 176 -10.31 -10.94 -8.50
C LEU A 176 -10.34 -12.47 -8.40
N ASN A 177 -9.85 -13.14 -9.44
CA ASN A 177 -9.64 -14.58 -9.46
C ASN A 177 -8.13 -14.87 -9.37
N TRP A 178 -7.65 -15.11 -8.14
CA TRP A 178 -6.23 -15.32 -7.86
C TRP A 178 -5.66 -16.61 -8.45
N GLU A 179 -6.48 -17.66 -8.60
CA GLU A 179 -6.07 -18.90 -9.25
C GLU A 179 -5.80 -18.64 -10.73
N ALA A 180 -6.72 -17.98 -11.42
CA ALA A 180 -6.55 -17.60 -12.83
C ALA A 180 -5.38 -16.62 -13.03
N VAL A 181 -5.11 -15.73 -12.07
CA VAL A 181 -3.91 -14.86 -12.09
C VAL A 181 -2.63 -15.70 -12.04
N ARG A 182 -2.57 -16.72 -11.17
CA ARG A 182 -1.40 -17.62 -11.07
C ARG A 182 -1.22 -18.45 -12.34
N GLU A 183 -2.30 -18.93 -12.94
CA GLU A 183 -2.25 -19.64 -14.22
C GLU A 183 -1.75 -18.75 -15.37
N LEU A 184 -2.28 -17.53 -15.46
CA LEU A 184 -1.87 -16.56 -16.49
C LEU A 184 -0.39 -16.18 -16.35
N ALA A 185 0.08 -15.98 -15.11
CA ALA A 185 1.48 -15.73 -14.83
C ALA A 185 2.38 -16.91 -15.25
N SER A 186 1.93 -18.15 -15.00
CA SER A 186 2.67 -19.37 -15.37
C SER A 186 2.76 -19.57 -16.88
N LYS A 187 1.68 -19.29 -17.62
CA LYS A 187 1.66 -19.33 -19.10
C LYS A 187 2.58 -18.27 -19.70
N THR A 188 2.57 -17.06 -19.14
CA THR A 188 3.42 -15.94 -19.61
C THR A 188 4.91 -16.23 -19.37
N GLN A 189 5.28 -16.86 -18.24
CA GLN A 189 6.66 -17.28 -17.98
C GLN A 189 7.16 -18.38 -18.92
N LYS A 190 6.29 -19.30 -19.35
CA LYS A 190 6.65 -20.35 -20.32
C LYS A 190 6.92 -19.79 -21.72
N LEU A 191 6.24 -18.71 -22.12
CA LEU A 191 6.49 -18.05 -23.41
C LEU A 191 7.78 -17.21 -23.44
N ALA A 192 8.22 -16.69 -22.28
CA ALA A 192 9.38 -15.80 -22.18
C ALA A 192 10.73 -16.54 -22.09
N ARG A 193 10.72 -17.88 -22.04
CA ARG A 193 11.94 -18.69 -22.02
C ARG A 193 12.23 -19.16 -23.46
N PRO A 194 13.35 -18.75 -24.10
CA PRO A 194 13.67 -19.26 -25.42
C PRO A 194 13.88 -20.78 -25.34
N PRO A 195 13.52 -21.54 -26.39
CA PRO A 195 13.88 -22.95 -26.46
C PRO A 195 15.41 -23.05 -26.38
N VAL A 196 15.88 -23.91 -25.48
CA VAL A 196 17.30 -24.29 -25.35
C VAL A 196 17.72 -25.07 -26.59
#